data_AF-A0A255IEF5-F1
#
_entry.id   AF-A0A255IEF5-F1
#
_cell.length_a   1.000
_cell.length_b   1.000
_cell.length_c   1.000
_cell.angle_alpha   90.00
_cell.angle_beta   90.00
_cell.angle_gamma   90.00
#
_symmetry.space_group_name_H-M   'P 1'
#
loop_
_entity.id
_entity.type
_entity.pdbx_description
1 polymer ?
#
loop_
_entity_poly.entity_id
_entity_poly.type
_entity_poly.pdbx_seq_one_letter_code
_entity_poly.pdbx_strand_id
1 'polypeptide(L)'
;MKELKVLLQECITLTDEIYNAALIEDRNQIRSKSAQLIHRLNDSFPIIIEAGLKISPVILERTEKLLGATEVGDSIGTMDIVRFEIKSILEEYLESIGETFE
;
A
#
# COMPACT_ATOMS: atom_id res chain seq x y z
N MET A 1 8.79 -0.12 15.81
CA MET A 1 9.62 -0.42 14.62
C MET A 1 9.43 -1.83 14.04
N LYS A 2 9.55 -2.92 14.82
CA LYS A 2 9.30 -4.28 14.29
C LYS A 2 7.90 -4.43 13.69
N GLU A 3 6.89 -3.92 14.37
CA GLU A 3 5.50 -3.90 13.92
C GLU A 3 5.33 -3.14 12.60
N LEU A 4 5.91 -1.93 12.49
CA LEU A 4 5.89 -1.14 11.25
C LEU A 4 6.52 -1.89 10.08
N LYS A 5 7.67 -2.55 10.28
CA LYS A 5 8.30 -3.37 9.23
C LYS A 5 7.37 -4.48 8.74
N VAL A 6 6.67 -5.16 9.66
CA VAL A 6 5.71 -6.21 9.31
C VAL A 6 4.54 -5.64 8.51
N LEU A 7 3.94 -4.54 8.96
CA LEU A 7 2.82 -3.89 8.27
C LEU A 7 3.19 -3.39 6.87
N LEU A 8 4.37 -2.76 6.71
CA LEU A 8 4.85 -2.32 5.40
C LEU A 8 5.09 -3.51 4.47
N GLN A 9 5.67 -4.60 4.99
CA GLN A 9 5.86 -5.82 4.21
C GLN A 9 4.54 -6.48 3.81
N GLU A 10 3.53 -6.48 4.68
CA GLU A 10 2.17 -6.92 4.36
C GLU A 10 1.56 -6.04 3.25
N CYS A 11 1.72 -4.71 3.33
CA CYS A 11 1.26 -3.80 2.28
C CYS A 11 1.92 -4.10 0.94
N ILE A 12 3.25 -4.26 0.91
CA ILE A 12 4.00 -4.61 -0.31
C ILE A 12 3.50 -5.94 -0.88
N THR A 13 3.30 -6.95 -0.02
CA THR A 13 2.78 -8.25 -0.43
C THR A 13 1.39 -8.11 -1.06
N LEU A 14 0.51 -7.32 -0.45
CA LEU A 14 -0.82 -7.03 -1.02
C LEU A 14 -0.73 -6.32 -2.37
N THR A 15 0.22 -5.41 -2.60
CA THR A 15 0.40 -4.80 -3.93
C THR A 15 0.72 -5.84 -5.01
N ASP A 16 1.57 -6.82 -4.69
CA ASP A 16 1.94 -7.90 -5.61
C ASP A 16 0.76 -8.86 -5.84
N GLU A 17 0.00 -9.17 -4.79
CA GLU A 17 -1.17 -10.02 -4.90
C GLU A 17 -2.30 -9.37 -5.71
N ILE A 18 -2.51 -8.05 -5.59
CA ILE A 18 -3.48 -7.30 -6.40
C ILE A 18 -3.06 -7.33 -7.87
N TYR A 19 -1.77 -7.10 -8.14
CA TYR A 19 -1.21 -7.19 -9.49
C TYR A 19 -1.42 -8.59 -10.10
N ASN A 20 -1.13 -9.65 -9.35
CA ASN A 20 -1.34 -11.03 -9.80
C ASN A 20 -2.82 -11.34 -10.05
N ALA A 21 -3.72 -10.89 -9.17
CA ALA A 21 -5.16 -11.04 -9.37
C ALA A 21 -5.62 -10.33 -10.65
N ALA A 22 -5.01 -9.20 -10.98
CA ALA A 22 -5.35 -8.45 -12.17
C ALA A 22 -4.81 -9.06 -13.46
N LEU A 23 -3.64 -9.73 -13.43
CA LEU A 23 -3.13 -10.52 -14.57
C LEU A 23 -4.09 -11.66 -14.99
N ILE A 24 -4.90 -12.17 -14.06
CA ILE A 24 -5.92 -13.20 -14.31
C ILE A 24 -7.34 -12.64 -14.31
N GLU A 25 -7.50 -11.31 -14.31
CA GLU A 25 -8.77 -10.58 -14.33
C GLU A 25 -9.74 -10.96 -13.18
N ASP A 26 -9.23 -11.41 -12.03
CA ASP A 26 -10.04 -11.76 -10.85
C ASP A 26 -10.47 -10.49 -10.08
N ARG A 27 -11.56 -9.89 -10.54
CA ARG A 27 -12.12 -8.66 -9.97
C ARG A 27 -12.49 -8.77 -8.49
N ASN A 28 -12.90 -9.96 -8.03
CA ASN A 28 -13.27 -10.15 -6.63
C ASN A 28 -12.03 -10.11 -5.73
N GLN A 29 -10.94 -10.75 -6.18
CA GLN A 29 -9.66 -10.68 -5.46
C GLN A 29 -9.06 -9.28 -5.51
N ILE A 30 -9.09 -8.59 -6.66
CA ILE A 30 -8.62 -7.20 -6.77
C ILE A 30 -9.35 -6.33 -5.73
N ARG A 31 -10.68 -6.41 -5.68
CA ARG A 31 -11.49 -5.62 -4.74
C ARG A 31 -11.18 -5.97 -3.29
N SER A 32 -11.15 -7.27 -2.95
CA SER A 32 -10.92 -7.74 -1.58
C SER A 32 -9.53 -7.36 -1.08
N LYS A 33 -8.50 -7.55 -1.90
CA LYS A 33 -7.10 -7.26 -1.54
C LYS A 33 -6.83 -5.75 -1.51
N SER A 34 -7.43 -4.96 -2.41
CA SER A 34 -7.31 -3.50 -2.38
C SER A 34 -7.92 -2.91 -1.10
N ALA A 35 -9.08 -3.42 -0.66
CA ALA A 35 -9.67 -3.03 0.61
C ALA A 35 -8.76 -3.38 1.81
N GLN A 36 -8.12 -4.56 1.80
CA GLN A 36 -7.13 -4.94 2.81
C GLN A 36 -5.91 -4.02 2.79
N LEU A 37 -5.39 -3.67 1.60
CA LEU A 37 -4.25 -2.77 1.45
C LEU A 37 -4.57 -1.39 2.02
N ILE A 38 -5.73 -0.82 1.70
CA ILE A 38 -6.18 0.47 2.24
C ILE A 38 -6.25 0.42 3.78
N HIS A 39 -6.80 -0.66 4.33
CA HIS A 39 -6.86 -0.84 5.79
C HIS A 39 -5.47 -0.88 6.42
N ARG A 40 -4.54 -1.67 5.84
CA ARG A 40 -3.16 -1.77 6.32
C ARG A 40 -2.36 -0.48 6.20
N LEU A 41 -2.56 0.27 5.11
CA LEU A 41 -1.97 1.60 4.95
C LEU A 41 -2.44 2.52 6.09
N ASN A 42 -3.75 2.56 6.36
CA ASN A 42 -4.31 3.35 7.44
C ASN A 42 -3.80 2.92 8.83
N ASP A 43 -3.65 1.62 9.08
CA ASP A 43 -3.06 1.09 10.32
C ASP A 43 -1.58 1.49 10.47
N SER A 44 -0.86 1.61 9.36
CA SER A 44 0.56 1.97 9.37
C SER A 44 0.81 3.45 9.68
N PHE A 45 -0.11 4.35 9.31
CA PHE A 45 0.10 5.80 9.42
C PHE A 45 0.34 6.28 10.86
N PRO A 46 -0.47 5.90 11.88
CA PRO A 46 -0.17 6.25 13.27
C PRO A 46 1.22 5.80 13.71
N ILE A 47 1.64 4.60 13.31
CA ILE A 47 2.93 4.02 13.70
C ILE A 47 4.10 4.74 13.02
N ILE A 48 3.93 5.19 11.77
CA ILE A 48 4.90 6.05 11.07
C ILE A 48 5.07 7.37 11.84
N ILE A 49 3.98 8.00 12.28
CA ILE A 49 4.01 9.24 13.06
C ILE A 49 4.70 9.02 14.41
N GLU A 50 4.34 7.95 15.14
CA GLU A 50 4.96 7.58 16.42
C GLU A 50 6.46 7.29 16.30
N ALA A 51 6.89 6.76 15.15
CA ALA A 51 8.30 6.56 14.83
C ALA A 51 9.05 7.87 14.49
N GLY A 52 8.38 9.02 14.47
CA GLY A 52 8.95 10.31 14.09
C GLY A 52 9.21 10.44 12.58
N LEU A 53 8.69 9.52 11.77
CA LEU A 53 8.80 9.55 10.32
C LEU A 53 7.71 10.47 9.74
N LYS A 54 8.02 11.11 8.60
CA LYS A 54 7.05 11.94 7.89
C LYS A 54 6.21 11.09 6.96
N ILE A 55 4.90 11.22 7.04
CA ILE A 55 4.01 10.65 6.02
C ILE A 55 4.09 11.53 4.76
N SER A 56 4.50 10.92 3.66
CA SER A 56 4.42 11.49 2.31
C SER A 56 2.97 11.86 1.96
N PRO A 57 2.67 13.12 1.61
CA PRO A 57 1.33 13.49 1.12
C PRO A 57 0.89 12.68 -0.10
N VAL A 58 1.86 12.20 -0.89
CA VAL A 58 1.61 11.37 -2.07
C VAL A 58 0.97 10.04 -1.67
N ILE A 59 1.44 9.37 -0.61
CA ILE A 59 0.85 8.07 -0.22
C ILE A 59 -0.61 8.22 0.25
N LEU A 60 -0.94 9.34 0.90
CA LEU A 60 -2.31 9.64 1.30
C LEU A 60 -3.21 9.84 0.07
N GLU A 61 -2.78 10.66 -0.89
CA GLU A 61 -3.52 10.89 -2.14
C GLU A 61 -3.72 9.59 -2.93
N ARG A 62 -2.70 8.72 -2.97
CA ARG A 62 -2.80 7.40 -3.65
C ARG A 62 -3.71 6.43 -2.94
N THR A 63 -3.71 6.43 -1.61
CA THR A 63 -4.63 5.61 -0.82
C THR A 63 -6.09 6.01 -1.08
N GLU A 64 -6.37 7.31 -1.19
CA GLU A 64 -7.71 7.82 -1.53
C GLU A 64 -8.12 7.47 -2.97
N LYS A 65 -7.20 7.63 -3.94
CA LYS A 65 -7.46 7.20 -5.33
C LYS A 65 -7.70 5.71 -5.45
N LEU A 66 -6.95 4.89 -4.71
CA LEU A 66 -7.14 3.44 -4.67
C LEU A 66 -8.53 3.08 -4.14
N LEU A 67 -9.00 3.76 -3.09
CA LEU A 67 -10.35 3.58 -2.56
C LEU A 67 -11.40 3.90 -3.65
N GLY A 68 -11.28 5.06 -4.31
CA GLY A 68 -12.19 5.45 -5.38
C GLY A 68 -12.21 4.45 -6.54
N ALA A 69 -11.04 4.03 -7.02
CA ALA A 69 -10.91 3.04 -8.10
C ALA A 69 -11.54 1.68 -7.71
N THR A 70 -11.33 1.25 -6.46
CA THR A 70 -11.88 0.00 -5.92
C THR A 70 -13.41 0.05 -5.83
N GLU A 71 -13.98 1.19 -5.41
CA GLU A 71 -15.43 1.37 -5.26
C GLU A 71 -16.18 1.35 -6.59
N VAL A 72 -15.60 1.95 -7.63
CA VAL A 72 -16.21 1.98 -8.97
C VAL A 72 -15.85 0.75 -9.82
N GLY A 73 -15.01 -0.16 -9.30
CA GLY A 73 -14.60 -1.38 -9.98
C GLY A 73 -13.59 -1.17 -11.12
N ASP A 74 -12.85 -0.06 -11.09
CA ASP A 74 -11.80 0.23 -12.07
C ASP A 74 -10.55 -0.61 -11.76
N SER A 75 -10.47 -1.77 -12.42
CA SER A 75 -9.37 -2.73 -12.23
C SER A 75 -8.05 -2.20 -12.80
N ILE A 76 -8.09 -1.41 -13.88
CA ILE A 76 -6.88 -0.88 -14.51
C ILE A 76 -6.30 0.25 -13.63
N GLY A 77 -7.15 1.21 -13.23
CA GLY A 77 -6.73 2.27 -12.31
C GLY A 77 -6.21 1.72 -10.99
N THR A 78 -6.86 0.67 -10.45
CA THR A 78 -6.40 -0.04 -9.26
C THR A 78 -4.98 -0.59 -9.45
N MET A 79 -4.71 -1.28 -10.56
CA MET A 79 -3.38 -1.83 -10.87
C MET A 79 -2.31 -0.76 -10.94
N ASP A 80 -2.57 0.32 -11.69
CA ASP A 80 -1.60 1.38 -11.91
C ASP A 80 -1.20 2.03 -10.58
N ILE A 81 -2.20 2.33 -9.74
CA ILE A 81 -1.98 2.92 -8.42
C ILE A 81 -1.16 1.99 -7.52
N VAL A 82 -1.53 0.71 -7.40
CA VAL A 82 -0.82 -0.20 -6.47
C VAL A 82 0.60 -0.49 -6.93
N ARG A 83 0.81 -0.71 -8.23
CA ARG A 83 2.08 -1.21 -8.76
C ARG A 83 3.14 -0.12 -8.90
N PHE A 84 2.75 1.05 -9.41
CA PHE A 84 3.69 2.10 -9.78
C PHE A 84 3.73 3.25 -8.79
N GLU A 85 2.66 3.46 -8.02
CA GLU A 85 2.54 4.65 -7.17
C GLU A 85 2.65 4.32 -5.68
N ILE A 86 2.02 3.25 -5.20
CA ILE A 86 2.05 2.86 -3.78
C ILE A 86 3.28 2.02 -3.44
N LYS A 87 3.61 1.01 -4.26
CA LYS A 87 4.67 0.06 -3.93
C LYS A 87 6.03 0.71 -3.71
N SER A 88 6.43 1.64 -4.59
CA SER A 88 7.70 2.36 -4.49
C SER A 88 7.82 3.15 -3.18
N ILE A 89 6.75 3.85 -2.78
CA ILE A 89 6.73 4.60 -1.52
C ILE A 89 6.83 3.68 -0.30
N LEU A 90 6.20 2.50 -0.35
CA LEU A 90 6.31 1.50 0.72
C LEU A 90 7.73 0.93 0.85
N GLU A 91 8.39 0.67 -0.28
CA GLU A 91 9.78 0.24 -0.33
C GLU A 91 10.71 1.32 0.24
N GLU A 92 10.53 2.59 -0.11
CA GLU A 92 11.27 3.73 0.46
C GLU A 92 11.11 3.84 1.98
N TYR A 93 9.89 3.66 2.52
CA TYR A 93 9.70 3.64 3.97
C TYR A 93 10.42 2.45 4.62
N LEU A 94 10.35 1.27 4.01
CA LEU A 94 10.98 0.07 4.55
C LEU A 94 12.51 0.21 4.60
N GLU A 95 13.11 0.78 3.54
CA GLU A 95 14.52 1.10 3.45
C GLU A 95 14.92 2.16 4.50
N SER A 96 14.16 3.24 4.62
CA SER A 96 14.41 4.30 5.61
C SER A 96 14.48 3.74 7.03
N ILE A 97 13.57 2.82 7.37
CA ILE A 97 13.55 2.13 8.68
C ILE A 97 14.73 1.14 8.82
N GLY A 98 15.29 0.63 7.72
CA GLY A 98 16.51 -0.17 7.71
C GLY A 98 17.76 0.67 8.01
N GLU A 99 17.90 1.81 7.36
CA GLU A 99 19.07 2.70 7.47
C GLU A 99 19.13 3.48 8.79
N THR A 100 18.00 3.71 9.48
CA THR A 100 18.03 4.48 10.75
C THR A 100 18.70 3.73 11.91
N PHE A 101 19.20 2.50 11.71
CA PHE A 101 19.68 1.61 12.78
C PHE A 101 21.04 0.93 12.51
N GLU A 102 21.85 1.42 11.57
CA GLU A 102 23.29 1.15 11.52
C GLU A 102 24.10 2.33 12.07
#